data_AF-A0A3N5QJN0-F1
#
_entry.id   AF-A0A3N5QJN0-F1
#
_cell.length_a   1.000
_cell.length_b   1.000
_cell.length_c   1.000
_cell.angle_alpha   90.00
_cell.angle_beta   90.00
_cell.angle_gamma   90.00
#
_symmetry.space_group_name_H-M   'P 1'
#
loop_
_entity.id
_entity.type
_entity.pdbx_description
1 polymer ?
#
loop_
_entity_poly.entity_id
_entity_poly.type
_entity_poly.pdbx_seq_one_letter_code
_entity_poly.pdbx_strand_id
1 'polypeptide(L)'
;FKDTASKYSSMDRAAHIQTSDGFFVDVDVSILYRIEDPYKVFTMIGPGTFFESNGVLPRAEPILKATLGELTTEEFYNSPLRVKKSEAAKQMLYAELIQKGIKVEQVLVRYFKYSEEIQKNIEEKKLKDQLVFKNQAEARASIEEAALKKIEQEGKVIVEVEMEKGNAYVTRRIAEKDLYMRRKKADADLLVKLAEAEKVRLKNNALQGSGAERMVGLKMAEVYKGLDVIILASDGAAGVNPLDLNKTLKLFDIRKGVVK
;
A
#
# COMPACT_ATOMS: atom_id res chain seq x y z
N PHE A 1 -51.25 10.97 -44.80
CA PHE A 1 -51.09 10.50 -43.42
C PHE A 1 -52.44 9.95 -42.96
N LYS A 2 -52.51 8.64 -42.77
CA LYS A 2 -53.73 7.90 -42.38
C LYS A 2 -54.19 8.37 -40.99
N ASP A 3 -55.51 8.34 -40.76
CA ASP A 3 -56.16 8.72 -39.50
C ASP A 3 -55.54 8.04 -38.28
N THR A 4 -54.61 8.73 -37.63
CA THR A 4 -54.06 8.35 -36.31
C THR A 4 -54.97 8.94 -35.23
N ALA A 5 -55.05 8.30 -34.05
CA ALA A 5 -55.84 8.73 -32.89
C ALA A 5 -55.58 10.19 -32.43
N SER A 6 -54.55 10.85 -32.94
CA SER A 6 -54.24 12.27 -32.76
C SER A 6 -55.15 13.22 -33.54
N LYS A 7 -56.08 12.74 -34.37
CA LYS A 7 -57.06 13.62 -35.06
C LYS A 7 -58.03 14.32 -34.10
N TYR A 8 -58.21 13.77 -32.90
CA TYR A 8 -59.07 14.30 -31.83
C TYR A 8 -58.26 14.97 -30.70
N SER A 9 -56.95 15.16 -30.85
CA SER A 9 -56.16 15.84 -29.82
C SER A 9 -56.17 17.35 -30.04
N SER A 10 -56.83 18.09 -29.16
CA SER A 10 -56.67 19.54 -29.07
C SER A 10 -55.32 19.86 -28.43
N MET A 11 -54.46 20.55 -29.17
CA MET A 11 -53.16 21.01 -28.71
C MET A 11 -53.29 22.45 -28.22
N ASP A 12 -52.87 22.69 -26.98
CA ASP A 12 -52.72 24.03 -26.43
C ASP A 12 -51.26 24.30 -26.05
N ARG A 13 -50.95 25.56 -25.71
CA ARG A 13 -49.62 25.99 -25.30
C ARG A 13 -49.11 25.16 -24.11
N ALA A 14 -47.79 24.94 -24.08
CA ALA A 14 -47.15 24.21 -22.99
C ALA A 14 -47.48 24.86 -21.63
N ALA A 15 -47.72 24.04 -20.62
CA ALA A 15 -48.00 24.55 -19.28
C ALA A 15 -46.71 25.09 -18.67
N HIS A 16 -46.68 26.40 -18.40
CA HIS A 16 -45.58 27.07 -17.68
C HIS A 16 -45.78 26.87 -16.18
N ILE A 17 -44.99 26.00 -15.56
CA ILE A 17 -45.11 25.62 -14.15
C ILE A 17 -43.92 26.17 -13.38
N GLN A 18 -44.17 26.73 -12.20
CA GLN A 18 -43.12 27.11 -11.25
C GLN A 18 -42.89 25.95 -10.28
N THR A 19 -41.65 25.47 -10.20
CA THR A 19 -41.19 24.45 -9.24
C THR A 19 -40.99 25.03 -7.86
N SER A 20 -40.86 24.18 -6.83
CA SER A 20 -40.66 24.58 -5.44
C SER A 20 -39.38 25.41 -5.23
N ASP A 21 -38.39 25.21 -6.09
CA ASP A 21 -37.12 25.92 -6.09
C ASP A 21 -37.22 27.32 -6.73
N GLY A 22 -38.40 27.68 -7.24
CA GLY A 22 -38.68 28.97 -7.89
C GLY A 22 -38.38 29.00 -9.38
N PHE A 23 -37.91 27.91 -9.98
CA PHE A 23 -37.62 27.83 -11.42
C PHE A 23 -38.86 27.50 -12.26
N PHE A 24 -38.88 28.03 -13.48
CA PHE A 24 -39.95 27.75 -14.46
C PHE A 24 -39.59 26.56 -15.36
N VAL A 25 -40.58 25.71 -15.62
CA VAL A 25 -40.48 24.55 -16.50
C VAL A 25 -41.68 24.52 -17.45
N ASP A 26 -41.39 24.27 -18.71
CA ASP A 26 -42.41 24.06 -19.74
C ASP A 26 -42.70 22.58 -19.82
N VAL A 27 -43.92 22.19 -19.47
CA VAL A 27 -44.31 20.79 -19.39
C VAL A 27 -45.37 20.47 -20.45
N ASP A 28 -45.10 19.44 -21.24
CA ASP A 28 -46.04 18.81 -22.14
C ASP A 28 -46.75 17.65 -21.41
N VAL A 29 -48.07 17.80 -21.25
CA VAL A 29 -48.91 16.87 -20.50
C VAL A 29 -50.05 16.38 -21.39
N SER A 30 -50.23 15.07 -21.44
CA SER A 30 -51.38 14.43 -22.08
C SER A 30 -52.39 13.98 -21.04
N ILE A 31 -53.63 14.44 -21.19
CA ILE A 31 -54.75 14.05 -20.33
C ILE A 31 -55.68 13.16 -21.13
N LEU A 32 -55.79 11.90 -20.71
CA LEU A 32 -56.74 10.94 -21.26
C LEU A 32 -58.02 10.99 -20.44
N TYR A 33 -59.13 11.31 -21.10
CA TYR A 33 -60.45 11.40 -20.47
C TYR A 33 -61.53 10.77 -21.36
N ARG A 34 -62.66 10.44 -20.75
CA ARG A 34 -63.87 9.97 -21.42
C ARG A 34 -65.09 10.68 -20.84
N ILE A 35 -66.10 10.90 -21.68
CA ILE A 35 -67.40 11.42 -21.23
C ILE A 35 -68.21 10.24 -20.68
N GLU A 36 -68.60 10.32 -19.42
CA GLU A 36 -69.41 9.29 -18.74
C GLU A 36 -70.90 9.67 -18.74
N ASP A 37 -71.20 10.96 -18.56
CA ASP A 37 -72.56 11.49 -18.58
C ASP A 37 -72.69 12.65 -19.58
N PRO A 38 -73.08 12.36 -20.83
CA PRO A 38 -73.21 13.38 -21.88
C PRO A 38 -74.24 14.47 -21.55
N TYR A 39 -75.28 14.15 -20.77
CA TYR A 39 -76.33 15.10 -20.41
C TYR A 39 -75.79 16.19 -19.46
N LYS A 40 -74.97 15.80 -18.47
CA LYS A 40 -74.31 16.76 -17.57
C LYS A 40 -73.30 17.63 -18.30
N VAL A 41 -72.50 17.04 -19.20
CA VAL A 41 -71.54 17.82 -20.02
C VAL A 41 -72.27 18.88 -20.84
N PHE A 42 -73.35 18.49 -21.50
CA PHE A 42 -74.14 19.38 -22.36
C PHE A 42 -74.81 20.52 -21.58
N THR A 43 -75.38 20.21 -20.41
CA THR A 43 -76.12 21.19 -19.58
C THR A 43 -75.21 22.13 -18.79
N MET A 44 -74.06 21.64 -18.31
CA MET A 44 -73.15 22.43 -17.45
C MET A 44 -72.04 23.16 -18.21
N ILE A 45 -71.52 22.59 -19.30
CA ILE A 45 -70.40 23.17 -20.04
C ILE A 45 -70.86 23.76 -21.37
N GLY A 46 -71.73 23.05 -22.08
CA GLY A 46 -72.32 23.49 -23.35
C GLY A 46 -72.18 22.46 -24.49
N PRO A 47 -72.83 22.72 -25.63
CA PRO A 47 -72.82 21.85 -26.80
C PRO A 47 -71.46 21.84 -27.52
N GLY A 48 -71.18 20.85 -28.37
CA GLY A 48 -69.99 20.86 -29.25
C GLY A 48 -68.67 20.54 -28.52
N THR A 49 -67.59 21.25 -28.85
CA THR A 49 -66.23 21.02 -28.31
C THR A 49 -65.91 21.82 -27.04
N PHE A 50 -66.92 22.47 -26.45
CA PHE A 50 -66.74 23.33 -25.27
C PHE A 50 -66.29 22.58 -24.01
N PHE A 51 -66.45 21.25 -23.96
CA PHE A 51 -65.89 20.42 -22.89
C PHE A 51 -64.36 20.51 -22.79
N GLU A 52 -63.68 20.84 -23.90
CA GLU A 52 -62.23 21.02 -23.91
C GLU A 52 -61.84 22.41 -23.40
N SER A 53 -62.38 23.46 -24.01
CA SER A 53 -62.02 24.86 -23.73
C SER A 53 -62.57 25.40 -22.41
N ASN A 54 -63.78 25.00 -22.00
CA ASN A 54 -64.43 25.46 -20.77
C ASN A 54 -64.45 24.39 -19.66
N GLY A 55 -64.10 23.15 -19.98
CA GLY A 55 -64.13 22.02 -19.05
C GLY A 55 -62.75 21.63 -18.55
N VAL A 56 -62.07 20.81 -19.35
CA VAL A 56 -60.84 20.11 -18.95
C VAL A 56 -59.65 21.06 -18.86
N LEU A 57 -59.40 21.87 -19.90
CA LEU A 57 -58.24 22.73 -20.01
C LEU A 57 -58.11 23.79 -18.89
N PRO A 58 -59.14 24.58 -18.55
CA PRO A 58 -59.03 25.62 -17.52
C PRO A 58 -58.88 25.05 -16.11
N ARG A 59 -59.15 23.76 -15.91
CA ARG A 59 -58.96 23.05 -14.62
C ARG A 59 -57.67 22.26 -14.59
N ALA A 60 -57.20 21.77 -15.74
CA ALA A 60 -55.93 21.09 -15.88
C ALA A 60 -54.76 21.96 -15.45
N GLU A 61 -54.64 23.18 -15.97
CA GLU A 61 -53.45 24.01 -15.73
C GLU A 61 -53.26 24.37 -14.23
N PRO A 62 -54.27 24.83 -13.47
CA PRO A 62 -54.10 25.09 -12.03
C PRO A 62 -53.75 23.84 -11.23
N ILE A 63 -54.37 22.70 -11.53
CA ILE A 63 -54.11 21.43 -10.80
C ILE A 63 -52.71 20.90 -11.10
N LEU A 64 -52.27 21.00 -12.36
CA LEU A 64 -50.91 20.63 -12.75
C LEU A 64 -49.88 21.55 -12.08
N LYS A 65 -50.15 22.87 -12.01
CA LYS A 65 -49.30 23.82 -11.27
C LYS A 65 -49.22 23.47 -9.78
N ALA A 66 -50.35 23.15 -9.14
CA ALA A 66 -50.38 22.80 -7.73
C ALA A 66 -49.63 21.49 -7.41
N THR A 67 -49.70 20.49 -8.29
CA THR A 67 -49.12 19.16 -8.03
C THR A 67 -47.69 19.00 -8.52
N LEU A 68 -47.41 19.40 -9.77
CA LEU A 68 -46.06 19.33 -10.35
C LEU A 68 -45.18 20.47 -9.86
N GLY A 69 -45.75 21.59 -9.41
CA GLY A 69 -45.00 22.69 -8.80
C GLY A 69 -44.42 22.36 -7.43
N GLU A 70 -44.91 21.32 -6.75
CA GLU A 70 -44.30 20.82 -5.50
C GLU A 70 -42.98 20.07 -5.72
N LEU A 71 -42.62 19.74 -6.97
CA LEU A 71 -41.36 19.07 -7.28
C LEU A 71 -40.24 20.09 -7.41
N THR A 72 -39.07 19.72 -6.88
CA THR A 72 -37.81 20.41 -7.18
C THR A 72 -37.37 20.12 -8.61
N THR A 73 -36.44 20.94 -9.12
CA THR A 73 -35.83 20.75 -10.44
C THR A 73 -35.13 19.40 -10.60
N GLU A 74 -34.51 18.90 -9.53
CA GLU A 74 -33.84 17.59 -9.53
C GLU A 74 -34.83 16.43 -9.43
N GLU A 75 -35.89 16.56 -8.62
CA GLU A 75 -36.93 15.54 -8.48
C GLU A 75 -37.79 15.40 -9.74
N PHE A 76 -37.87 16.43 -10.59
CA PHE A 76 -38.57 16.34 -11.87
C PHE A 76 -37.95 15.28 -12.81
N TYR A 77 -36.62 15.10 -12.73
CA TYR A 77 -35.90 14.05 -13.44
C TYR A 77 -36.17 12.65 -12.86
N ASN A 78 -36.65 12.55 -11.62
CA ASN A 78 -36.98 11.29 -10.98
C ASN A 78 -38.35 10.76 -11.46
N SER A 79 -38.32 9.70 -12.28
CA SER A 79 -39.52 9.13 -12.89
C SER A 79 -40.60 8.67 -11.88
N PRO A 80 -40.28 7.86 -10.85
CA PRO A 80 -41.24 7.51 -9.79
C PRO A 80 -41.94 8.69 -9.12
N LEU A 81 -41.20 9.74 -8.75
CA LEU A 81 -41.78 10.91 -8.08
C LEU A 81 -42.70 11.67 -9.02
N ARG A 82 -42.29 11.84 -10.29
CA ARG A 82 -43.12 12.47 -11.32
C ARG A 82 -44.42 11.71 -11.57
N VAL A 83 -44.36 10.37 -11.62
CA VAL A 83 -45.56 9.53 -11.77
C VAL A 83 -46.48 9.68 -10.58
N LYS A 84 -45.95 9.67 -9.35
CA LYS A 84 -46.76 9.85 -8.13
C LYS A 84 -47.48 11.20 -8.11
N LYS A 85 -46.81 12.28 -8.53
CA LYS A 85 -47.44 13.61 -8.65
C LYS A 85 -48.45 13.68 -9.79
N SER A 86 -48.19 13.01 -10.91
CA SER A 86 -49.15 12.90 -12.02
C SER A 86 -50.41 12.13 -11.60
N GLU A 87 -50.27 11.11 -10.76
CA GLU A 87 -51.40 10.37 -10.19
C GLU A 87 -52.20 11.23 -9.19
N ALA A 88 -51.51 12.03 -8.36
CA ALA A 88 -52.19 13.02 -7.51
C ALA A 88 -52.96 14.06 -8.35
N ALA A 89 -52.38 14.55 -9.44
CA ALA A 89 -53.04 15.45 -10.38
C ALA A 89 -54.28 14.80 -11.01
N LYS A 90 -54.18 13.52 -11.40
CA LYS A 90 -55.33 12.73 -11.88
C LYS A 90 -56.45 12.68 -10.84
N GLN A 91 -56.14 12.40 -9.58
CA GLN A 91 -57.17 12.29 -8.53
C GLN A 91 -57.90 13.62 -8.31
N MET A 92 -57.16 14.73 -8.28
CA MET A 92 -57.75 16.08 -8.16
C MET A 92 -58.60 16.42 -9.38
N LEU A 93 -58.09 16.17 -10.59
CA LEU A 93 -58.84 16.42 -11.83
C LEU A 93 -60.11 15.56 -11.90
N TYR A 94 -60.04 14.30 -11.48
CA TYR A 94 -61.19 13.42 -11.42
C TYR A 94 -62.26 13.95 -10.46
N ALA A 95 -61.88 14.41 -9.26
CA ALA A 95 -62.80 14.93 -8.26
C ALA A 95 -63.59 16.15 -8.76
N GLU A 96 -62.97 17.03 -9.55
CA GLU A 96 -63.65 18.21 -10.12
C GLU A 96 -64.47 17.88 -11.38
N LEU A 97 -63.94 17.05 -12.27
CA LEU A 97 -64.55 16.81 -13.59
C LEU A 97 -65.70 15.79 -13.55
N ILE A 98 -65.76 14.93 -12.53
CA ILE A 98 -66.86 13.96 -12.37
C ILE A 98 -68.20 14.66 -12.16
N GLN A 99 -68.22 15.82 -11.49
CA GLN A 99 -69.44 16.62 -11.29
C GLN A 99 -70.03 17.09 -12.63
N LYS A 100 -69.16 17.30 -13.62
CA LYS A 100 -69.51 17.74 -14.98
C LYS A 100 -69.76 16.56 -15.93
N GLY A 101 -69.65 15.31 -15.48
CA GLY A 101 -69.85 14.12 -16.31
C GLY A 101 -68.63 13.67 -17.13
N ILE A 102 -67.43 14.18 -16.81
CA ILE A 102 -66.17 13.81 -17.49
C ILE A 102 -65.30 13.00 -16.52
N LYS A 103 -64.88 11.81 -16.97
CA LYS A 103 -64.00 10.93 -16.22
C LYS A 103 -62.58 10.99 -16.78
N VAL A 104 -61.63 11.37 -15.94
CA VAL A 104 -60.19 11.36 -16.27
C VAL A 104 -59.60 9.98 -16.00
N GLU A 105 -59.07 9.35 -17.04
CA GLU A 105 -58.46 8.02 -16.95
C GLU A 105 -56.98 8.12 -16.57
N GLN A 106 -56.21 8.99 -17.23
CA GLN A 106 -54.78 9.15 -16.97
C GLN A 106 -54.28 10.57 -17.25
N VAL A 107 -53.27 10.99 -16.50
CA VAL A 107 -52.50 12.21 -16.72
C VAL A 107 -51.05 11.78 -16.91
N LEU A 108 -50.48 12.06 -18.07
CA LEU A 108 -49.15 11.61 -18.47
C LEU A 108 -48.27 12.81 -18.80
N VAL A 109 -47.15 12.95 -18.10
CA VAL A 109 -46.12 13.94 -18.44
C VAL A 109 -45.21 13.36 -19.51
N ARG A 110 -45.14 14.00 -20.69
CA ARG A 110 -44.38 13.52 -21.85
C ARG A 110 -42.98 14.10 -21.89
N TYR A 111 -42.92 15.42 -22.03
CA TYR A 111 -41.69 16.17 -22.18
C TYR A 111 -41.72 17.35 -21.23
N PHE A 112 -40.54 17.73 -20.77
CA PHE A 112 -40.35 18.97 -20.03
C PHE A 112 -39.09 19.63 -20.55
N LYS A 113 -39.11 20.96 -20.56
CA LYS A 113 -37.95 21.77 -20.95
C LYS A 113 -37.76 22.87 -19.92
N TYR A 114 -36.53 23.00 -19.46
CA TYR A 114 -36.07 24.18 -18.72
C TYR A 114 -35.53 25.22 -19.70
N SER A 115 -35.42 26.47 -19.26
CA SER A 115 -34.64 27.45 -20.00
C SER A 115 -33.16 27.01 -20.06
N GLU A 116 -32.47 27.35 -21.15
CA GLU A 116 -31.08 26.92 -21.38
C GLU A 116 -30.13 27.37 -20.25
N GLU A 117 -30.37 28.56 -19.69
CA GLU A 117 -29.60 29.09 -18.56
C GLU A 117 -29.75 28.23 -17.30
N ILE A 118 -30.98 27.82 -16.98
CA ILE A 118 -31.27 26.99 -15.80
C ILE A 118 -30.69 25.59 -16.01
N GLN A 119 -30.86 25.03 -17.21
CA GLN A 119 -30.34 23.71 -17.55
C GLN A 119 -28.82 23.66 -17.35
N LYS A 120 -28.09 24.68 -17.83
CA LYS A 120 -26.65 24.80 -17.65
C LYS A 120 -26.27 24.90 -16.17
N ASN A 121 -26.99 25.69 -15.39
CA ASN A 121 -26.74 25.83 -13.94
C ASN A 121 -26.95 24.50 -13.19
N ILE A 122 -27.98 23.73 -13.54
CA ILE A 122 -28.24 22.40 -12.96
C ILE A 122 -27.09 21.45 -13.30
N GLU A 123 -26.65 21.43 -14.55
CA GLU A 123 -25.53 20.60 -15.01
C GLU A 123 -24.22 20.96 -14.30
N GLU A 124 -23.91 22.25 -14.18
CA GLU A 124 -22.73 22.73 -13.45
C GLU A 124 -22.78 22.37 -11.97
N LYS A 125 -23.94 22.52 -11.31
CA LYS A 125 -24.14 22.11 -9.92
C LYS A 125 -23.91 20.61 -9.77
N LYS A 126 -24.48 19.79 -10.68
CA LYS A 126 -24.33 18.35 -10.63
C LYS A 126 -22.88 17.90 -10.82
N LEU A 127 -22.14 18.55 -11.71
CA LEU A 127 -20.73 18.29 -11.92
C LEU A 127 -19.92 18.62 -10.66
N LYS A 128 -20.19 19.77 -10.02
CA LYS A 128 -19.54 20.16 -8.76
C LYS A 128 -19.82 19.17 -7.64
N ASP A 129 -21.07 18.75 -7.48
CA ASP A 129 -21.45 17.76 -6.46
C ASP A 129 -20.72 16.42 -6.69
N GLN A 130 -20.65 15.94 -7.93
CA GLN A 130 -19.89 14.74 -8.28
C GLN A 130 -18.40 14.87 -7.95
N LEU A 131 -17.80 16.03 -8.21
CA LEU A 131 -16.42 16.32 -7.84
C LEU A 131 -16.23 16.33 -6.33
N VAL A 132 -17.17 16.88 -5.56
CA VAL A 132 -17.10 16.84 -4.08
C VAL A 132 -17.17 15.41 -3.56
N PHE A 133 -18.08 14.58 -4.07
CA PHE A 133 -18.16 13.16 -3.68
C PHE A 133 -16.89 12.40 -4.05
N LYS A 134 -16.34 12.66 -5.24
CA LYS A 134 -15.07 12.06 -5.69
C LYS A 134 -13.92 12.46 -4.78
N ASN A 135 -13.77 13.76 -4.49
CA ASN A 135 -12.72 14.27 -3.61
C ASN A 135 -12.85 13.73 -2.18
N GLN A 136 -14.08 13.60 -1.65
CA GLN A 136 -14.31 12.99 -0.34
C GLN A 136 -13.92 11.51 -0.30
N ALA A 137 -14.22 10.76 -1.38
CA ALA A 137 -13.82 9.37 -1.49
C ALA A 137 -12.30 9.23 -1.62
N GLU A 138 -11.66 10.06 -2.44
CA GLU A 138 -10.20 10.10 -2.60
C GLU A 138 -9.48 10.51 -1.30
N ALA A 139 -10.05 11.46 -0.56
CA ALA A 139 -9.52 11.87 0.74
C ALA A 139 -9.59 10.72 1.77
N ARG A 140 -10.71 9.98 1.82
CA ARG A 140 -10.83 8.79 2.68
C ARG A 140 -9.83 7.70 2.29
N ALA A 141 -9.72 7.39 0.99
CA ALA A 141 -8.76 6.43 0.49
C ALA A 141 -7.32 6.84 0.84
N SER A 142 -6.99 8.12 0.71
CA SER A 142 -5.66 8.66 1.03
C SER A 142 -5.33 8.56 2.53
N ILE A 143 -6.32 8.76 3.41
CA ILE A 143 -6.15 8.61 4.88
C ILE A 143 -5.90 7.14 5.23
N GLU A 144 -6.68 6.23 4.65
CA GLU A 144 -6.51 4.78 4.87
C GLU A 144 -5.17 4.28 4.32
N GLU A 145 -4.76 4.74 3.14
CA GLU A 145 -3.46 4.41 2.55
C GLU A 145 -2.30 4.93 3.41
N ALA A 146 -2.41 6.16 3.93
CA ALA A 146 -1.41 6.71 4.85
C ALA A 146 -1.33 5.90 6.16
N ALA A 147 -2.46 5.46 6.70
CA ALA A 147 -2.50 4.60 7.88
C ALA A 147 -1.88 3.22 7.62
N LEU A 148 -2.21 2.59 6.48
CA LEU A 148 -1.62 1.32 6.07
C LEU A 148 -0.09 1.44 5.93
N LYS A 149 0.37 2.50 5.25
CA LYS A 149 1.81 2.75 5.07
C LYS A 149 2.54 2.94 6.40
N LYS A 150 1.90 3.61 7.37
CA LYS A 150 2.45 3.75 8.73
C LYS A 150 2.58 2.38 9.41
N ILE A 151 1.54 1.54 9.34
CA ILE A 151 1.56 0.18 9.91
C ILE A 151 2.62 -0.68 9.23
N GLU A 152 2.76 -0.62 7.90
CA GLU A 152 3.81 -1.35 7.19
C GLU A 152 5.21 -0.90 7.59
N GLN A 153 5.43 0.41 7.77
CA GLN A 153 6.70 0.95 8.23
C GLN A 153 7.02 0.50 9.66
N GLU A 154 6.05 0.60 10.58
CA GLU A 154 6.20 0.09 11.94
C GLU A 154 6.47 -1.42 11.95
N GLY A 155 5.76 -2.20 11.13
CA GLY A 155 5.95 -3.63 10.96
C GLY A 155 7.36 -3.97 10.45
N LYS A 156 7.87 -3.24 9.45
CA LYS A 156 9.25 -3.41 8.94
C LYS A 156 10.28 -3.14 10.02
N VAL A 157 10.12 -2.06 10.78
CA VAL A 157 11.04 -1.72 11.89
C VAL A 157 11.02 -2.80 12.97
N ILE A 158 9.86 -3.33 13.34
CA ILE A 158 9.76 -4.41 14.32
C ILE A 158 10.49 -5.67 13.84
N VAL A 159 10.28 -6.06 12.56
CA VAL A 159 10.95 -7.21 11.97
C VAL A 159 12.46 -7.01 11.94
N GLU A 160 12.94 -5.84 11.55
CA GLU A 160 14.38 -5.51 11.52
C GLU A 160 15.01 -5.56 12.91
N VAL A 161 14.36 -4.96 13.92
CA VAL A 161 14.80 -5.03 15.32
C VAL A 161 14.86 -6.48 15.82
N GLU A 162 13.88 -7.31 15.47
CA GLU A 162 13.85 -8.71 15.91
C GLU A 162 14.91 -9.57 15.20
N MET A 163 15.18 -9.30 13.91
CA MET A 163 16.28 -9.92 13.17
C MET A 163 17.64 -9.55 13.77
N GLU A 164 17.85 -8.27 14.11
CA GLU A 164 19.08 -7.81 14.78
C GLU A 164 19.26 -8.43 16.17
N LYS A 165 18.19 -8.55 16.97
CA LYS A 165 18.24 -9.30 18.23
C LYS A 165 18.60 -10.76 18.01
N GLY A 166 18.06 -11.40 16.96
CA GLY A 166 18.39 -12.77 16.57
C GLY A 166 19.88 -12.92 16.26
N ASN A 167 20.43 -12.02 15.44
CA ASN A 167 21.85 -11.98 15.07
C ASN A 167 22.75 -11.75 16.31
N ALA A 168 22.38 -10.81 17.17
CA ALA A 168 23.08 -10.54 18.42
C ALA A 168 23.03 -11.76 19.36
N TYR A 169 21.90 -12.45 19.44
CA TYR A 169 21.75 -13.68 20.23
C TYR A 169 22.68 -14.79 19.71
N VAL A 170 22.69 -15.04 18.40
CA VAL A 170 23.59 -16.03 17.77
C VAL A 170 25.05 -15.68 18.04
N THR A 171 25.44 -14.41 17.85
CA THR A 171 26.80 -13.93 18.10
C THR A 171 27.21 -14.13 19.55
N ARG A 172 26.34 -13.79 20.50
CA ARG A 172 26.58 -14.01 21.94
C ARG A 172 26.74 -15.50 22.24
N ARG A 173 25.90 -16.36 21.68
CA ARG A 173 26.00 -17.82 21.88
C ARG A 173 27.29 -18.41 21.30
N ILE A 174 27.72 -17.93 20.14
CA ILE A 174 29.01 -18.34 19.55
C ILE A 174 30.17 -17.88 20.46
N ALA A 175 30.16 -16.63 20.91
CA ALA A 175 31.19 -16.12 21.82
C ALA A 175 31.24 -16.89 23.15
N GLU A 176 30.09 -17.21 23.74
CA GLU A 176 29.99 -18.06 24.95
C GLU A 176 30.56 -19.46 24.70
N LYS A 177 30.21 -20.08 23.56
CA LYS A 177 30.73 -21.39 23.16
C LYS A 177 32.25 -21.36 23.00
N ASP A 178 32.78 -20.35 22.31
CA ASP A 178 34.21 -20.21 22.06
C ASP A 178 34.99 -19.97 23.35
N LEU A 179 34.47 -19.15 24.26
CA LEU A 179 35.05 -18.93 25.58
C LEU A 179 35.08 -20.24 26.39
N TYR A 180 33.98 -20.99 26.39
CA TYR A 180 33.90 -22.28 27.06
C TYR A 180 34.93 -23.26 26.50
N MET A 181 35.02 -23.38 25.17
CA MET A 181 35.98 -24.26 24.49
C MET A 181 37.42 -23.87 24.77
N ARG A 182 37.74 -22.57 24.74
CA ARG A 182 39.08 -22.05 25.07
C ARG A 182 39.45 -22.38 26.52
N ARG A 183 38.53 -22.18 27.46
CA ARG A 183 38.75 -22.51 28.87
C ARG A 183 39.01 -24.00 29.06
N LYS A 184 38.18 -24.86 28.46
CA LYS A 184 38.37 -26.32 28.54
C LYS A 184 39.66 -26.79 27.92
N LYS A 185 40.06 -26.20 26.79
CA LYS A 185 41.34 -26.51 26.16
C LYS A 185 42.52 -26.07 27.02
N ALA A 186 42.46 -24.86 27.60
CA ALA A 186 43.49 -24.36 28.50
C ALA A 186 43.62 -25.23 29.77
N ASP A 187 42.50 -25.66 30.36
CA ASP A 187 42.49 -26.57 31.52
C ASP A 187 43.13 -27.92 31.17
N ALA A 188 42.83 -28.46 29.98
CA ALA A 188 43.43 -29.70 29.49
C ALA A 188 44.93 -29.56 29.22
N ASP A 189 45.35 -28.48 28.54
CA ASP A 189 46.75 -28.19 28.24
C ASP A 189 47.56 -27.99 29.54
N LEU A 190 46.98 -27.34 30.54
CA LEU A 190 47.59 -27.19 31.86
C LEU A 190 47.81 -28.56 32.51
N LEU A 191 46.81 -29.44 32.49
CA LEU A 191 46.89 -30.79 33.06
C LEU A 191 47.97 -31.63 32.35
N VAL A 192 48.02 -31.58 31.02
CA VAL A 192 49.06 -32.26 30.23
C VAL A 192 50.45 -31.73 30.60
N LYS A 193 50.63 -30.40 30.67
CA LYS A 193 51.92 -29.80 31.05
C LYS A 193 52.34 -30.16 32.48
N LEU A 194 51.40 -30.21 33.43
CA LEU A 194 51.68 -30.67 34.79
C LEU A 194 52.12 -32.13 34.80
N ALA A 195 51.44 -33.00 34.06
CA ALA A 195 51.81 -34.41 33.93
C ALA A 195 53.18 -34.60 33.26
N GLU A 196 53.51 -33.80 32.24
CA GLU A 196 54.83 -33.80 31.60
C GLU A 196 55.91 -33.29 32.53
N ALA A 197 55.66 -32.20 33.26
CA ALA A 197 56.59 -31.68 34.26
C ALA A 197 56.88 -32.73 35.35
N GLU A 198 55.84 -33.43 35.81
CA GLU A 198 55.97 -34.50 36.80
C GLU A 198 56.74 -35.70 36.25
N LYS A 199 56.47 -36.11 35.00
CA LYS A 199 57.24 -37.14 34.29
C LYS A 199 58.72 -36.76 34.21
N VAL A 200 59.04 -35.52 33.84
CA VAL A 200 60.43 -35.03 33.77
C VAL A 200 61.06 -35.01 35.15
N ARG A 201 60.34 -34.55 36.18
CA ARG A 201 60.80 -34.57 37.58
C ARG A 201 61.15 -35.99 38.04
N LEU A 202 60.27 -36.95 37.81
CA LEU A 202 60.50 -38.37 38.13
C LEU A 202 61.69 -38.94 37.35
N LYS A 203 61.82 -38.60 36.06
CA LYS A 203 62.97 -39.01 35.23
C LYS A 203 64.28 -38.42 35.75
N ASN A 204 64.30 -37.15 36.12
CA ASN A 204 65.48 -36.49 36.69
C ASN A 204 65.87 -37.13 38.03
N ASN A 205 64.89 -37.40 38.90
CA ASN A 205 65.14 -38.11 40.17
C ASN A 205 65.72 -39.51 39.94
N ALA A 206 65.21 -40.25 38.95
CA ALA A 206 65.76 -41.57 38.60
C ALA A 206 67.18 -41.48 38.03
N LEU A 207 67.47 -40.46 37.21
CA LEU A 207 68.80 -40.21 36.65
C LEU A 207 69.82 -39.71 37.68
N GLN A 208 69.39 -39.22 38.85
CA GLN A 208 70.26 -38.85 39.97
C GLN A 208 70.59 -40.03 40.91
N GLY A 209 70.05 -41.24 40.64
CA GLY A 209 70.31 -42.44 41.43
C GLY A 209 71.73 -43.01 41.25
N SER A 210 72.03 -44.11 41.96
CA SER A 210 73.32 -44.80 41.94
C SER A 210 73.63 -45.37 40.55
N GLY A 211 74.35 -44.60 39.74
CA GLY A 211 74.65 -44.90 38.32
C GLY A 211 74.73 -43.68 37.41
N ALA A 212 74.26 -42.53 37.89
CA ALA A 212 74.26 -41.23 37.19
C ALA A 212 75.63 -40.82 36.66
N GLU A 213 76.64 -40.82 37.54
CA GLU A 213 78.00 -40.34 37.24
C GLU A 213 78.66 -41.14 36.10
N ARG A 214 78.45 -42.46 36.08
CA ARG A 214 79.00 -43.33 35.02
C ARG A 214 78.33 -43.07 33.67
N MET A 215 77.03 -42.80 33.65
CA MET A 215 76.30 -42.49 32.42
C MET A 215 76.72 -41.13 31.82
N VAL A 216 76.91 -40.11 32.68
CA VAL A 216 77.39 -38.79 32.24
C VAL A 216 78.81 -38.89 31.67
N GLY A 217 79.69 -39.65 32.33
CA GLY A 217 81.05 -39.90 31.81
C GLY A 217 81.06 -40.55 30.43
N LEU A 218 80.16 -41.51 30.19
CA LEU A 218 80.07 -42.24 28.91
C LEU A 218 79.57 -41.35 27.77
N LYS A 219 78.57 -40.49 28.03
CA LYS A 219 78.09 -39.49 27.05
C LYS A 219 79.15 -38.43 26.74
N MET A 220 79.91 -37.97 27.73
CA MET A 220 81.01 -37.04 27.46
C MET A 220 82.09 -37.67 26.60
N ALA A 221 82.42 -38.94 26.83
CA ALA A 221 83.37 -39.67 25.98
C ALA A 221 82.90 -39.76 24.51
N GLU A 222 81.59 -39.92 24.26
CA GLU A 222 81.03 -39.87 22.90
C GLU A 222 81.14 -38.48 22.26
N VAL A 223 80.87 -37.41 22.99
CA VAL A 223 81.01 -36.03 22.48
C VAL A 223 82.48 -35.73 22.16
N TYR A 224 83.42 -36.17 22.99
CA TYR A 224 84.85 -35.99 22.75
C TYR A 224 85.36 -36.74 21.51
N LYS A 225 84.71 -37.84 21.08
CA LYS A 225 85.08 -38.57 19.87
C LYS A 225 84.79 -37.81 18.57
N GLY A 226 83.84 -36.87 18.57
CA GLY A 226 83.43 -36.12 17.38
C GLY A 226 84.16 -34.80 17.16
N LEU A 227 85.08 -34.43 18.06
CA LEU A 227 85.88 -33.22 17.93
C LEU A 227 87.19 -33.54 17.19
N ASP A 228 87.32 -33.05 15.95
CA ASP A 228 88.62 -33.00 15.27
C ASP A 228 89.47 -31.93 15.95
N VAL A 229 90.45 -32.38 16.73
CA VAL A 229 91.40 -31.49 17.41
C VAL A 229 92.36 -30.92 16.37
N ILE A 230 92.11 -29.69 15.92
CA ILE A 230 93.08 -28.93 15.11
C ILE A 230 94.12 -28.34 16.06
N ILE A 231 95.32 -28.92 16.07
CA ILE A 231 96.46 -28.39 16.83
C ILE A 231 97.09 -27.26 16.01
N LEU A 232 96.84 -26.01 16.39
CA LEU A 232 97.51 -24.84 15.83
C LEU A 232 98.83 -24.60 16.59
N ALA A 233 99.96 -24.89 15.96
CA ALA A 233 101.27 -24.54 16.50
C ALA A 233 101.53 -23.04 16.32
N SER A 234 101.70 -22.32 17.44
CA SER A 234 101.90 -20.85 17.47
C SER A 234 103.38 -20.43 17.37
N ASP A 235 104.30 -21.35 17.05
CA ASP A 235 105.75 -21.21 17.14
C ASP A 235 106.43 -21.76 15.85
N GLY A 236 107.41 -21.01 15.30
CA GLY A 236 108.27 -21.41 14.20
C GLY A 236 108.13 -20.54 12.93
N ALA A 237 109.09 -20.64 11.99
CA ALA A 237 109.11 -19.82 10.76
C ALA A 237 107.89 -20.00 9.84
N ALA A 238 107.06 -21.03 10.10
CA ALA A 238 105.77 -21.31 9.45
C ALA A 238 104.57 -21.27 10.44
N GLY A 239 104.74 -20.68 11.63
CA GLY A 239 103.70 -20.54 12.65
C GLY A 239 102.63 -19.53 12.26
N VAL A 240 101.38 -19.82 12.60
CA VAL A 240 100.23 -18.97 12.28
C VAL A 240 100.18 -17.82 13.28
N ASN A 241 100.49 -16.60 12.84
CA ASN A 241 100.30 -15.38 13.62
C ASN A 241 98.94 -14.74 13.26
N PRO A 242 97.92 -14.82 14.13
CA PRO A 242 96.57 -14.30 13.85
C PRO A 242 96.50 -12.76 13.75
N LEU A 243 97.58 -12.02 14.01
CA LEU A 243 97.64 -10.57 13.85
C LEU A 243 98.23 -10.11 12.50
N ASP A 244 98.86 -11.02 11.73
CA ASP A 244 99.40 -10.71 10.40
C ASP A 244 98.40 -11.13 9.30
N LEU A 245 97.45 -10.24 9.00
CA LEU A 245 96.37 -10.49 8.05
C LEU A 245 96.89 -10.88 6.65
N ASN A 246 98.01 -10.31 6.21
CA ASN A 246 98.51 -10.53 4.84
C ASN A 246 99.09 -11.95 4.65
N LYS A 247 99.77 -12.49 5.66
CA LYS A 247 100.23 -13.90 5.63
C LYS A 247 99.08 -14.88 5.84
N THR A 248 98.13 -14.54 6.70
CA THR A 248 96.96 -15.37 6.98
C THR A 248 96.06 -15.50 5.74
N LEU A 249 95.84 -14.41 4.99
CA LEU A 249 95.07 -14.42 3.74
C LEU A 249 95.71 -15.25 2.61
N LYS A 250 97.06 -15.38 2.60
CA LYS A 250 97.77 -16.26 1.66
C LYS A 250 97.72 -17.73 2.06
N LEU A 251 97.71 -18.05 3.35
CA LEU A 251 97.65 -19.44 3.84
C LEU A 251 96.30 -20.11 3.52
N PHE A 252 95.23 -19.31 3.46
CA PHE A 252 93.89 -19.76 3.10
C PHE A 252 93.54 -19.55 1.60
N ASP A 253 94.54 -19.24 0.76
CA ASP A 253 94.51 -19.14 -0.71
C ASP A 253 93.20 -18.59 -1.33
N ILE A 254 92.81 -17.39 -0.91
CA ILE A 254 91.60 -16.71 -1.41
C ILE A 254 91.97 -15.91 -2.67
N ARG A 255 91.62 -16.43 -3.86
CA ARG A 255 91.79 -15.72 -5.15
C ARG A 255 90.98 -14.42 -5.19
N LYS A 256 91.65 -13.29 -5.44
CA LYS A 256 91.01 -11.99 -5.76
C LYS A 256 90.18 -12.12 -7.03
N GLY A 257 88.86 -11.97 -6.89
CA GLY A 257 87.93 -11.94 -8.02
C GLY A 257 88.17 -10.75 -8.95
N VAL A 258 88.22 -11.05 -10.25
CA VAL A 258 88.24 -10.08 -11.36
C VAL A 258 86.84 -9.48 -11.51
N VAL A 259 86.79 -8.16 -11.71
CA VAL A 259 85.58 -7.38 -11.95
C VAL A 259 84.93 -7.77 -13.28
N LYS A 260 83.61 -7.97 -13.24
CA LYS A 260 82.68 -7.59 -14.30
C LYS A 260 81.43 -7.00 -13.66
#